data_AF-A0A9X4HEY3-F1
#
_entry.id   AF-A0A9X4HEY3-F1
#
_cell.length_a   1.000
_cell.length_b   1.000
_cell.length_c   1.000
_cell.angle_alpha   90.00
_cell.angle_beta   90.00
_cell.angle_gamma   90.00
#
_symmetry.space_group_name_H-M   'P 1'
#
loop_
_entity.id
_entity.type
_entity.pdbx_description
1 polymer ?
#
loop_
_entity_poly.entity_id
_entity_poly.type
_entity_poly.pdbx_seq_one_letter_code
_entity_poly.pdbx_strand_id
1 'polypeptide(L)'
;MSHSDEQLQSVLETLEECRRVLNACNSRESAEMLSIVILDVRMKLKGIDSADLKALCDEMLRSAASEPPPPSKQTQDQPRRPLLRVVK
;
A
#
# COMPACT_ATOMS: atom_id res chain seq x y z
N MET A 1 -26.13 -3.52 11.21
CA MET A 1 -25.82 -3.31 9.80
C MET A 1 -27.13 -3.28 9.04
N SER A 2 -27.25 -2.49 7.97
CA SER A 2 -28.46 -2.51 7.16
C SER A 2 -28.50 -3.79 6.32
N HIS A 3 -29.69 -4.23 5.88
CA HIS A 3 -29.79 -5.37 4.93
C HIS A 3 -29.00 -5.12 3.63
N SER A 4 -28.91 -3.85 3.21
CA SER A 4 -28.08 -3.47 2.06
C SER A 4 -26.59 -3.66 2.35
N ASP A 5 -26.14 -3.37 3.58
CA ASP A 5 -24.74 -3.56 3.98
C ASP A 5 -24.39 -5.05 4.03
N GLU A 6 -25.30 -5.89 4.52
CA GLU A 6 -25.12 -7.35 4.57
C GLU A 6 -24.99 -7.95 3.16
N GLN A 7 -25.83 -7.50 2.22
CA GLN A 7 -25.71 -7.90 0.82
C GLN A 7 -24.38 -7.44 0.21
N LEU A 8 -23.98 -6.20 0.48
CA LEU A 8 -22.73 -5.65 -0.04
C LEU A 8 -21.50 -6.35 0.55
N GLN A 9 -21.57 -6.80 1.80
CA GLN A 9 -20.54 -7.64 2.43
C GLN A 9 -20.42 -9.01 1.74
N SER A 10 -21.54 -9.66 1.41
CA SER A 10 -21.51 -10.93 0.66
C SER A 10 -20.94 -10.76 -0.77
N VAL A 11 -21.27 -9.64 -1.43
CA VAL A 11 -20.67 -9.28 -2.72
C VAL A 11 -19.15 -9.09 -2.58
N LEU A 12 -18.71 -8.40 -1.53
CA LEU A 12 -17.29 -8.18 -1.25
C LEU A 12 -16.53 -9.50 -1.08
N GLU A 13 -17.06 -10.45 -0.31
CA GLU A 13 -16.47 -11.78 -0.13
C GLU A 13 -16.32 -12.53 -1.46
N THR A 14 -17.34 -12.46 -2.32
CA THR A 14 -17.32 -13.07 -3.65
C THR A 14 -16.25 -12.44 -4.55
N LEU A 15 -16.16 -11.11 -4.57
CA LEU A 15 -15.15 -10.39 -5.36
C LEU A 15 -13.73 -10.71 -4.90
N GLU A 16 -13.51 -10.84 -3.59
CA GLU A 16 -12.21 -11.22 -3.03
C GLU A 16 -11.80 -12.63 -3.43
N GLU A 17 -12.74 -13.57 -3.45
CA GLU A 17 -12.52 -14.92 -3.96
C GLU A 17 -12.16 -14.90 -5.44
N CYS A 18 -12.95 -14.23 -6.27
CA CYS A 18 -12.69 -14.10 -7.71
C CYS A 18 -11.30 -13.51 -7.97
N ARG A 19 -10.90 -12.47 -7.22
CA ARG A 19 -9.56 -11.88 -7.36
C ARG A 19 -8.46 -12.89 -7.04
N ARG A 20 -8.66 -13.72 -6.00
CA ARG A 20 -7.69 -14.76 -5.63
C ARG A 20 -7.53 -15.80 -6.74
N VAL A 21 -8.65 -16.24 -7.31
CA VAL A 21 -8.66 -17.18 -8.46
C VAL A 21 -7.98 -16.56 -9.69
N LEU A 22 -8.29 -15.31 -10.03
CA LEU A 22 -7.66 -14.61 -11.17
C LEU A 22 -6.14 -14.49 -11.00
N ASN A 23 -5.66 -14.17 -9.78
CA ASN A 23 -4.23 -14.17 -9.49
C ASN A 23 -3.61 -15.55 -9.67
N ALA A 24 -4.27 -16.62 -9.21
CA ALA A 24 -3.80 -18.00 -9.41
C ALA A 24 -3.76 -18.41 -10.89
N CYS A 25 -4.65 -17.85 -11.71
CA CYS A 25 -4.70 -18.06 -13.16
C CYS A 25 -3.74 -17.14 -13.94
N ASN A 26 -2.87 -16.36 -13.29
CA ASN A 26 -2.00 -15.34 -13.91
C ASN A 26 -2.78 -14.26 -14.69
N SER A 27 -4.08 -14.07 -14.41
CA SER A 27 -4.91 -13.04 -15.00
C SER A 27 -4.79 -11.74 -14.20
N ARG A 28 -3.59 -11.15 -14.25
CA ARG A 28 -3.21 -10.01 -13.40
C ARG A 28 -4.06 -8.77 -13.67
N GLU A 29 -4.26 -8.41 -14.93
CA GLU A 29 -5.04 -7.22 -15.31
C GLU A 29 -6.48 -7.29 -14.78
N SER A 30 -7.13 -8.45 -14.92
CA SER A 30 -8.47 -8.66 -14.37
C SER A 30 -8.48 -8.64 -12.84
N ALA A 31 -7.44 -9.18 -12.18
CA ALA A 31 -7.31 -9.10 -10.72
C ALA A 31 -7.06 -7.67 -10.20
N GLU A 32 -6.34 -6.85 -10.97
CA GLU A 32 -6.14 -5.42 -10.69
C GLU A 32 -7.46 -4.65 -10.85
N MET A 33 -8.25 -4.93 -11.90
CA MET A 33 -9.57 -4.33 -12.07
C MET A 33 -10.51 -4.68 -10.90
N LEU A 34 -10.52 -5.94 -10.43
CA LEU A 34 -11.27 -6.30 -9.23
C LEU A 34 -10.76 -5.61 -7.96
N SER A 35 -9.48 -5.29 -7.86
CA SER A 35 -8.95 -4.57 -6.70
C SER A 35 -9.53 -3.16 -6.58
N ILE A 36 -9.78 -2.49 -7.71
CA ILE A 36 -10.44 -1.18 -7.74
C ILE A 36 -11.91 -1.31 -7.30
N VAL A 37 -12.64 -2.30 -7.81
CA VAL A 37 -14.05 -2.54 -7.43
C VAL A 37 -14.18 -2.92 -5.95
N ILE A 38 -13.29 -3.78 -5.45
CA ILE A 38 -13.22 -4.16 -4.03
C ILE A 38 -12.99 -2.93 -3.15
N LEU A 39 -12.12 -2.00 -3.56
CA LEU A 39 -11.89 -0.75 -2.84
C LEU A 39 -13.16 0.11 -2.78
N ASP A 40 -13.84 0.32 -3.90
CA ASP A 40 -15.10 1.10 -3.98
C ASP A 40 -16.18 0.52 -3.04
N VAL A 41 -16.36 -0.81 -3.07
CA VAL A 41 -17.32 -1.50 -2.20
C VAL A 41 -16.97 -1.31 -0.71
N ARG A 42 -15.69 -1.47 -0.34
CA ARG A 42 -15.24 -1.28 1.04
C ARG A 42 -15.38 0.17 1.50
N MET A 43 -15.11 1.14 0.62
CA MET A 43 -15.31 2.55 0.90
C MET A 43 -16.78 2.86 1.19
N LYS A 44 -17.71 2.36 0.35
CA LYS A 44 -19.16 2.49 0.56
C LYS A 44 -19.61 1.92 1.90
N LEU A 45 -19.15 0.71 2.25
CA LEU A 45 -19.45 0.07 3.55
C LEU A 45 -18.92 0.85 4.77
N LYS A 46 -17.91 1.69 4.58
CA LYS A 46 -17.31 2.52 5.64
C LYS A 46 -17.75 3.98 5.59
N GLY A 47 -18.60 4.35 4.64
CA GLY A 47 -19.01 5.75 4.42
C GLY A 47 -17.84 6.66 4.02
N ILE A 48 -16.82 6.12 3.36
CA ILE A 48 -15.68 6.87 2.84
C ILE A 48 -16.01 7.32 1.43
N ASP A 49 -15.93 8.61 1.16
CA ASP A 49 -16.18 9.16 -0.17
C ASP A 49 -14.88 9.41 -0.97
N SER A 50 -15.03 9.95 -2.17
CA SER A 50 -13.88 10.26 -3.04
C SER A 50 -13.04 11.44 -2.55
N ALA A 51 -13.62 12.36 -1.76
CA ALA A 51 -12.90 13.47 -1.17
C ALA A 51 -12.01 12.98 -0.02
N ASP A 52 -12.52 12.06 0.81
CA ASP A 52 -11.75 11.38 1.86
C ASP A 52 -10.58 10.59 1.27
N LEU A 53 -10.84 9.79 0.21
CA LEU A 53 -9.79 9.05 -0.48
C LEU A 53 -8.73 9.98 -1.07
N LYS A 54 -9.16 11.09 -1.70
CA LYS A 54 -8.24 12.08 -2.26
C LYS A 54 -7.38 12.72 -1.17
N ALA A 55 -7.97 13.10 -0.04
CA ALA A 55 -7.24 13.68 1.08
C ALA A 55 -6.18 12.71 1.62
N LEU A 56 -6.49 11.41 1.71
CA LEU A 56 -5.53 10.37 2.07
C LEU A 56 -4.40 10.25 1.04
N CYS A 57 -4.72 10.22 -0.25
CA CYS A 57 -3.72 10.18 -1.32
C CYS A 57 -2.78 11.40 -1.27
N ASP A 58 -3.34 12.60 -1.11
CA ASP A 58 -2.57 13.85 -1.01
C ASP A 58 -1.62 13.81 0.20
N GLU A 59 -2.07 13.27 1.35
CA GLU A 59 -1.23 13.10 2.53
C GLU A 59 -0.11 12.07 2.33
N MET A 60 -0.41 10.94 1.69
CA MET A 60 0.60 9.93 1.36
C MET A 60 1.69 10.49 0.44
N LEU A 61 1.31 11.31 -0.54
CA LEU A 61 2.26 12.00 -1.42
C LEU A 61 3.14 12.97 -0.64
N ARG A 62 2.57 13.76 0.27
CA ARG A 62 3.34 14.66 1.16
C ARG A 62 4.32 13.90 2.05
N SER A 63 3.88 12.79 2.62
CA SER A 63 4.69 11.94 3.49
C SER A 63 5.88 11.34 2.74
N ALA A 64 5.65 10.80 1.54
CA ALA A 64 6.71 10.23 0.69
C ALA A 64 7.74 11.28 0.25
N ALA A 65 7.32 12.53 0.03
CA ALA A 65 8.24 13.63 -0.30
C ALA A 65 9.06 14.13 0.89
N SER A 66 8.61 13.84 2.12
CA SER A 66 9.24 14.29 3.37
C SER A 66 10.20 13.24 3.94
N GLU A 67 10.21 12.02 3.40
CA GLU A 67 11.13 10.97 3.83
C GLU A 67 12.55 11.30 3.36
N PRO A 68 13.54 11.40 4.26
CA PRO A 68 14.92 11.59 3.84
C PRO A 68 15.34 10.41 2.98
N PRO A 69 16.10 10.64 1.88
CA PRO A 69 16.55 9.55 1.03
C PRO A 69 17.24 8.49 1.89
N PRO A 70 16.98 7.19 1.65
CA PRO A 70 17.64 6.13 2.40
C PRO A 70 19.14 6.39 2.32
N PRO A 71 19.89 6.26 3.44
CA PRO A 71 21.31 6.57 3.44
C PRO A 71 21.95 5.78 2.30
N SER A 72 22.35 6.51 1.27
CA SER A 72 23.06 5.95 0.14
C SER A 72 24.22 5.17 0.74
N LYS A 73 24.32 3.88 0.42
CA LYS A 73 25.54 3.11 0.66
C LYS A 73 26.62 3.75 -0.20
N GLN A 74 27.15 4.89 0.24
CA GLN A 74 28.42 5.41 -0.21
C GLN A 74 29.38 4.27 0.07
N THR A 75 29.83 3.64 -1.00
CA THR A 75 31.04 2.85 -1.04
C THR A 75 32.11 3.66 -0.32
N GLN A 76 32.35 3.30 0.94
CA GLN A 76 33.33 3.92 1.81
C GLN A 76 34.70 3.41 1.38
N ASP A 77 35.11 3.76 0.16
CA ASP A 77 36.47 3.60 -0.35
C ASP A 77 37.31 4.83 0.03
N GLN A 78 37.23 5.21 1.31
CA GLN A 78 38.12 6.21 1.88
C GLN A 78 39.06 5.48 2.86
N PRO A 79 40.39 5.58 2.69
CA PRO A 79 41.33 4.87 3.53
C PRO A 79 41.12 5.27 4.98
N ARG A 80 40.67 4.30 5.79
CA ARG A 80 40.43 4.48 7.23
C ARG A 80 41.72 4.96 7.88
N ARG A 81 41.72 6.21 8.36
CA ARG A 81 42.83 6.75 9.16
C ARG A 81 42.99 5.86 10.40
N PRO A 82 44.20 5.36 10.70
CA PRO A 82 44.41 4.47 11.84
C PRO A 82 44.18 5.22 13.15
N LEU A 83 43.39 4.62 14.04
CA LEU A 83 43.16 5.11 15.39
C LEU A 83 44.42 4.86 16.22
N LEU A 84 45.02 5.94 16.74
CA LEU A 84 46.19 5.90 17.61
C LEU A 84 45.89 5.04 18.84
N ARG A 85 46.74 4.04 19.11
CA ARG A 85 46.67 3.22 20.33
C ARG A 85 47.46 3.90 21.43
N VAL A 86 46.82 4.13 22.57
CA VAL A 86 47.49 4.57 23.79
C VAL A 86 48.33 3.41 24.31
N VAL A 87 49.65 3.61 24.39
CA VAL A 87 50.56 2.72 25.12
C VAL A 87 50.57 3.12 26.58
N LYS A 88 50.71 2.11 27.44
CA LYS A 88 50.50 2.12 28.89
C LYS A 88 51.35 3.15 29.65
#